data_AF-A0A7S0WCT6-F1
#
_entry.id   AF-A0A7S0WCT6-F1
#
_cell.length_a   1.000
_cell.length_b   1.000
_cell.length_c   1.000
_cell.angle_alpha   90.00
_cell.angle_beta   90.00
_cell.angle_gamma   90.00
#
_symmetry.space_group_name_H-M   'P 1'
#
loop_
_entity.id
_entity.type
_entity.pdbx_description
1 polymer ?
#
loop_
_entity_poly.entity_id
_entity_poly.type
_entity_poly.pdbx_seq_one_letter_code
_entity_poly.pdbx_strand_id
1 'polypeptide(L)'
;VSSTLVLLQMPPASEAGEVMVEVSNFPEANTSNALPYRYVDAPNITSVYPSNVPSTGTDIVTITGTNFEKILDYYCKFGSSEPVLAFRVDGDNIGCIPRAGLQGDMALDVGYSANEQPTSGIHVSFYSEVVVDSFAPVTSPVRGGATVTIS
;
A
#
# COMPACT_ATOMS: atom_id res chain seq x y z
N VAL A 1 31.17 -6.45 5.79
CA VAL A 1 31.95 -5.63 4.85
C VAL A 1 32.90 -6.57 4.12
N SER A 2 32.66 -6.82 2.84
CA SER A 2 33.63 -7.47 1.95
C SER A 2 34.51 -6.37 1.35
N SER A 3 35.67 -6.70 0.77
CA SER A 3 36.58 -5.74 0.11
C SER A 3 35.95 -4.94 -1.05
N THR A 4 34.70 -5.25 -1.41
CA THR A 4 33.94 -4.61 -2.50
C THR A 4 32.56 -4.06 -2.08
N LEU A 5 32.15 -4.19 -0.81
CA LEU A 5 30.80 -3.81 -0.37
C LEU A 5 30.81 -2.96 0.89
N VAL A 6 30.28 -1.75 0.76
CA VAL A 6 30.04 -0.80 1.85
C VAL A 6 28.54 -0.57 1.97
N LEU A 7 27.97 -0.78 3.16
CA LEU A 7 26.58 -0.42 3.47
C LEU A 7 26.60 0.92 4.21
N LEU A 8 25.86 1.88 3.67
CA LEU A 8 25.70 3.21 4.26
C LEU A 8 24.20 3.52 4.34
N GLN A 9 23.81 4.19 5.42
CA GLN A 9 22.51 4.82 5.51
C GLN A 9 22.68 6.30 5.15
N MET A 10 21.95 6.76 4.14
CA MET A 10 22.03 8.15 3.72
C MET A 10 21.40 9.06 4.78
N PRO A 11 21.98 10.26 5.03
CA PRO A 11 21.38 11.22 5.94
C PRO A 11 20.07 11.78 5.36
N PRO A 12 19.19 12.33 6.21
CA PRO A 12 17.99 13.04 5.75
C PRO A 12 18.35 14.20 4.81
N ALA A 13 17.58 14.37 3.73
CA ALA A 13 17.64 15.54 2.87
C ALA A 13 16.52 16.52 3.21
N SER A 14 16.73 17.80 2.94
CA SER A 14 15.71 18.84 3.11
C SER A 14 14.74 18.94 1.93
N GLU A 15 15.17 18.53 0.73
CA GLU A 15 14.40 18.62 -0.51
C GLU A 15 14.68 17.38 -1.39
N ALA A 16 13.69 16.98 -2.19
CA ALA A 16 13.87 15.99 -3.25
C ALA A 16 14.82 16.52 -4.34
N GLY A 17 15.62 15.63 -4.91
CA GLY A 17 16.61 16.00 -5.92
C GLY A 17 17.72 14.98 -6.10
N GLU A 18 18.49 15.16 -7.18
CA GLU A 18 19.68 14.35 -7.44
C GLU A 18 20.90 14.97 -6.75
N VAL A 19 21.66 14.13 -6.07
CA VAL A 19 22.95 14.45 -5.46
C VAL A 19 24.00 13.47 -5.95
N MET A 20 25.26 13.90 -5.94
CA MET A 20 26.38 13.04 -6.29
C MET A 20 27.01 12.47 -5.02
N VAL A 21 27.18 11.14 -4.98
CA VAL A 21 27.78 10.41 -3.86
C VAL A 21 29.18 9.95 -4.24
N GLU A 22 30.14 10.26 -3.36
CA GLU A 22 31.55 9.90 -3.49
C GLU A 22 32.04 9.24 -2.20
N VAL A 23 33.00 8.32 -2.33
CA VAL A 23 33.66 7.67 -1.20
C VAL A 23 35.13 8.07 -1.20
N SER A 24 35.57 8.71 -0.13
CA SER A 24 36.97 9.07 0.08
C SER A 24 37.62 8.17 1.12
N ASN A 25 38.85 7.69 0.86
CA ASN A 25 39.66 7.05 1.89
C ASN A 25 40.47 8.09 2.68
N PHE A 26 40.65 7.86 3.98
CA PHE A 26 41.50 8.68 4.83
C PHE A 26 42.59 7.79 5.44
N PRO A 27 43.87 8.21 5.49
CA PRO A 27 44.43 9.55 5.25
C PRO A 27 44.88 9.84 3.80
N GLU A 28 44.76 8.88 2.88
CA GLU A 28 45.34 8.96 1.53
C GLU A 28 44.57 9.88 0.56
N ALA A 29 43.40 10.39 0.96
CA ALA A 29 42.56 11.34 0.22
C ALA A 29 42.16 10.91 -1.21
N ASN A 30 42.24 9.61 -1.52
CA ASN A 30 41.74 9.08 -2.78
C ASN A 30 40.21 9.08 -2.74
N THR A 31 39.60 9.69 -3.75
CA THR A 31 38.15 9.78 -3.89
C THR A 31 37.68 8.89 -5.04
N SER A 32 36.58 8.18 -4.86
CA SER A 32 35.96 7.36 -5.90
C SER A 32 35.35 8.22 -7.01
N ASN A 33 34.89 7.57 -8.08
CA ASN A 33 33.98 8.22 -9.01
C ASN A 33 32.67 8.62 -8.29
N ALA A 34 32.08 9.72 -8.73
CA ALA A 34 30.79 10.19 -8.25
C ALA A 34 29.65 9.41 -8.92
N LEU A 35 28.70 8.91 -8.12
CA LEU A 35 27.50 8.24 -8.61
C LEU A 35 26.25 9.04 -8.23
N PRO A 36 25.25 9.16 -9.11
CA PRO A 36 24.02 9.86 -8.79
C PRO A 36 23.20 9.08 -7.77
N TYR A 37 22.64 9.80 -6.81
CA TYR A 37 21.66 9.32 -5.84
C TYR A 37 20.48 10.30 -5.82
N ARG A 38 19.26 9.79 -5.80
CA ARG A 38 18.06 10.62 -5.89
C ARG A 38 17.25 10.55 -4.61
N TYR A 39 17.10 11.69 -3.95
CA TYR A 39 16.10 11.89 -2.90
C TYR A 39 14.74 12.13 -3.53
N VAL A 40 13.73 11.47 -2.98
CA VAL A 40 12.33 11.55 -3.42
C VAL A 40 11.47 12.01 -2.26
N ASP A 41 10.40 12.75 -2.55
CA ASP A 41 9.45 13.13 -1.52
C ASP A 41 8.63 11.92 -1.06
N ALA A 42 8.25 11.91 0.22
CA ALA A 42 7.35 10.90 0.75
C ALA A 42 5.99 10.98 0.01
N PRO A 43 5.34 9.82 -0.24
CA PRO A 43 4.01 9.81 -0.85
C PRO A 43 3.01 10.50 0.07
N ASN A 44 2.22 11.40 -0.51
CA ASN A 44 1.16 12.12 0.21
C ASN A 44 -0.19 11.62 -0.28
N ILE A 45 -0.91 10.93 0.60
CA ILE A 45 -2.21 10.34 0.26
C ILE A 45 -3.33 11.33 0.57
N THR A 46 -4.26 11.47 -0.37
CA THR A 46 -5.39 12.41 -0.26
C THR A 46 -6.73 11.71 -0.13
N SER A 47 -6.92 10.56 -0.79
CA SER A 47 -8.16 9.80 -0.71
C SER A 47 -7.97 8.34 -1.08
N VAL A 48 -8.97 7.52 -0.70
CA VAL A 48 -9.06 6.11 -1.03
C VAL A 48 -10.46 5.76 -1.54
N TYR A 49 -10.54 4.87 -2.52
CA TYR A 49 -11.80 4.35 -3.03
C TYR A 49 -11.67 2.89 -3.53
N PRO A 50 -12.56 1.98 -3.13
CA PRO A 50 -13.60 2.15 -2.12
C PRO A 50 -13.00 2.23 -0.70
N SER A 51 -13.66 2.97 0.20
CA SER A 51 -13.29 3.03 1.63
C SER A 51 -13.94 1.93 2.47
N ASN A 52 -14.87 1.18 1.88
CA ASN A 52 -15.52 0.03 2.50
C ASN A 52 -15.30 -1.16 1.57
N VAL A 53 -14.69 -2.22 2.08
CA VAL A 53 -14.18 -3.32 1.27
C VAL A 53 -14.63 -4.66 1.88
N PRO A 54 -15.11 -5.61 1.06
CA PRO A 54 -15.27 -7.00 1.47
C PRO A 54 -14.02 -7.60 2.11
N SER A 55 -14.21 -8.36 3.20
CA SER A 55 -13.13 -9.11 3.87
C SER A 55 -12.55 -10.24 3.01
N THR A 56 -13.13 -10.51 1.83
CA THR A 56 -12.58 -11.44 0.83
C THR A 56 -11.26 -10.94 0.26
N GLY A 57 -10.99 -9.62 0.30
CA GLY A 57 -9.74 -9.02 -0.17
C GLY A 57 -9.53 -9.16 -1.68
N THR A 58 -10.60 -9.24 -2.47
CA THR A 58 -10.49 -9.35 -3.94
C THR A 58 -10.61 -8.01 -4.64
N ASP A 59 -11.15 -7.00 -3.96
CA ASP A 59 -11.41 -5.69 -4.54
C ASP A 59 -10.16 -4.81 -4.55
N ILE A 60 -10.02 -4.04 -5.62
CA ILE A 60 -8.94 -3.08 -5.78
C ILE A 60 -9.29 -1.83 -4.97
N VAL A 61 -8.44 -1.52 -3.99
CA VAL A 61 -8.44 -0.27 -3.26
C VAL A 61 -7.56 0.71 -4.03
N THR A 62 -8.18 1.69 -4.68
CA THR A 62 -7.51 2.78 -5.41
C THR A 62 -7.17 3.90 -4.45
N ILE A 63 -5.94 4.37 -4.54
CA ILE A 63 -5.32 5.34 -3.63
C ILE A 63 -4.87 6.52 -4.47
N THR A 64 -5.39 7.69 -4.15
CA THR A 64 -5.11 8.95 -4.84
C THR A 64 -4.23 9.83 -3.98
N GLY A 65 -3.21 10.43 -4.58
CA GLY A 65 -2.23 11.22 -3.86
C GLY A 65 -1.23 11.89 -4.79
N THR A 66 -0.14 12.36 -4.21
CA THR A 66 0.99 12.97 -4.91
C THR A 66 2.29 12.27 -4.49
N ASN A 67 3.36 12.53 -5.25
CA ASN A 67 4.70 11.98 -5.01
C ASN A 67 4.79 10.45 -5.18
N PHE A 68 3.99 9.89 -6.11
CA PHE A 68 4.13 8.50 -6.55
C PHE A 68 5.13 8.40 -7.70
N GLU A 69 6.41 8.35 -7.34
CA GLU A 69 7.55 8.22 -8.24
C GLU A 69 7.54 6.89 -9.01
N LYS A 70 7.68 6.97 -10.33
CA LYS A 70 7.60 5.79 -11.20
C LYS A 70 8.76 4.79 -11.04
N ILE A 71 9.85 5.21 -10.41
CA ILE A 71 11.04 4.37 -10.21
C ILE A 71 10.94 3.51 -8.94
N LEU A 72 9.92 3.73 -8.11
CA LEU A 72 9.78 3.08 -6.82
C LEU A 72 8.63 2.08 -6.85
N ASP A 73 8.84 0.95 -6.17
CA ASP A 73 7.79 0.01 -5.83
C ASP A 73 7.16 0.45 -4.51
N TYR A 74 5.85 0.69 -4.53
CA TYR A 74 5.08 1.05 -3.34
C TYR A 74 4.39 -0.17 -2.75
N TYR A 75 4.14 -0.12 -1.44
CA TYR A 75 3.43 -1.15 -0.69
C TYR A 75 2.35 -0.50 0.15
N CYS A 76 1.17 -1.12 0.17
CA CYS A 76 0.09 -0.75 1.07
C CYS A 76 0.08 -1.65 2.29
N LYS A 77 -0.16 -1.07 3.46
CA LYS A 77 -0.35 -1.79 4.71
C LYS A 77 -1.65 -1.35 5.36
N PHE A 78 -2.50 -2.31 5.69
CA PHE A 78 -3.77 -2.07 6.36
C PHE A 78 -3.63 -2.47 7.83
N GLY A 79 -3.57 -1.50 8.73
CA GLY A 79 -3.32 -1.71 10.16
C GLY A 79 -2.04 -2.50 10.42
N SER A 80 -2.17 -3.63 11.11
CA SER A 80 -1.03 -4.54 11.43
C SER A 80 -0.85 -5.68 10.43
N SER A 81 -1.52 -5.64 9.27
CA SER A 81 -1.37 -6.68 8.24
C SER A 81 0.01 -6.66 7.59
N GLU A 82 0.36 -7.76 6.92
CA GLU A 82 1.55 -7.80 6.07
C GLU A 82 1.36 -6.87 4.86
N PRO A 83 2.39 -6.09 4.47
CA PRO A 83 2.30 -5.22 3.31
C PRO A 83 1.97 -5.98 2.02
N VAL A 84 1.18 -5.36 1.16
CA VAL A 84 0.87 -5.83 -0.19
C VAL A 84 1.48 -4.89 -1.23
N LEU A 85 1.97 -5.45 -2.32
CA LEU A 85 2.56 -4.66 -3.41
C LEU A 85 1.47 -3.81 -4.08
N ALA A 86 1.76 -2.53 -4.28
CA ALA A 86 0.93 -1.62 -5.03
C ALA A 86 1.26 -1.69 -6.53
N PHE A 87 0.27 -1.45 -7.37
CA PHE A 87 0.44 -1.30 -8.81
C PHE A 87 -0.08 0.07 -9.26
N ARG A 88 0.44 0.59 -10.37
CA ARG A 88 -0.04 1.86 -10.93
C ARG A 88 -1.41 1.63 -11.58
N VAL A 89 -2.40 2.43 -11.19
CA VAL A 89 -3.74 2.42 -11.80
C VAL A 89 -3.75 3.39 -12.98
N ASP A 90 -3.44 4.67 -12.71
CA ASP A 90 -3.27 5.72 -13.71
C ASP A 90 -2.38 6.83 -13.14
N GLY A 91 -2.12 7.88 -13.94
CA GLY A 91 -1.73 9.22 -13.46
C GLY A 91 -0.93 9.21 -12.16
N ASP A 92 -1.52 9.73 -11.09
CA ASP A 92 -1.01 9.69 -9.70
C ASP A 92 -1.84 8.77 -8.79
N ASN A 93 -2.47 7.74 -9.37
CA ASN A 93 -3.23 6.75 -8.64
C ASN A 93 -2.50 5.42 -8.60
N ILE A 94 -2.37 4.87 -7.40
CA ILE A 94 -1.90 3.50 -7.19
C ILE A 94 -3.06 2.65 -6.67
N GLY A 95 -2.97 1.34 -6.89
CA GLY A 95 -3.97 0.37 -6.51
C GLY A 95 -3.33 -0.72 -5.66
N CYS A 96 -4.08 -1.19 -4.67
CA CYS A 96 -3.68 -2.32 -3.83
C CYS A 96 -4.85 -3.28 -3.70
N ILE A 97 -4.54 -4.58 -3.65
CA ILE A 97 -5.51 -5.63 -3.36
C ILE A 97 -5.25 -6.09 -1.92
N PRO A 98 -6.13 -5.78 -0.96
CA PRO A 98 -5.97 -6.19 0.44
C PRO A 98 -5.93 -7.71 0.57
N ARG A 99 -5.34 -8.24 1.64
CA ARG A 99 -5.43 -9.68 1.91
C ARG A 99 -6.83 -10.05 2.41
N ALA A 100 -7.23 -11.29 2.15
CA ALA A 100 -8.43 -11.86 2.75
C ALA A 100 -8.31 -11.93 4.28
N GLY A 101 -9.43 -11.78 4.97
CA GLY A 101 -9.55 -11.93 6.42
C GLY A 101 -9.35 -10.65 7.23
N LEU A 102 -9.17 -9.50 6.59
CA LEU A 102 -9.20 -8.21 7.28
C LEU A 102 -10.64 -7.90 7.73
N GLN A 103 -10.80 -7.35 8.93
CA GLN A 103 -12.10 -6.99 9.50
C GLN A 103 -11.98 -5.72 10.35
N GLY A 104 -13.01 -4.88 10.28
CA GLY A 104 -13.09 -3.63 11.02
C GLY A 104 -12.39 -2.47 10.30
N ASP A 105 -12.27 -1.36 11.02
CA ASP A 105 -11.68 -0.13 10.50
C ASP A 105 -10.16 -0.15 10.64
N MET A 106 -9.44 -0.05 9.53
CA MET A 106 -7.98 -0.15 9.48
C MET A 106 -7.34 1.10 8.89
N ALA A 107 -6.33 1.63 9.57
CA ALA A 107 -5.49 2.68 9.01
C ALA A 107 -4.74 2.16 7.78
N LEU A 108 -4.66 2.98 6.72
CA LEU A 108 -3.91 2.71 5.52
C LEU A 108 -2.57 3.45 5.55
N ASP A 109 -1.48 2.70 5.50
CA ASP A 109 -0.13 3.24 5.27
C ASP A 109 0.34 2.86 3.87
N VAL A 110 1.04 3.77 3.19
CA VAL A 110 1.68 3.50 1.90
C VAL A 110 3.14 3.93 1.96
N GLY A 111 4.06 3.00 1.71
CA GLY A 111 5.50 3.29 1.71
C GLY A 111 6.22 2.61 0.56
N TYR A 112 7.39 3.10 0.19
CA TYR A 112 8.28 2.45 -0.80
C TYR A 112 9.51 1.79 -0.15
N SER A 113 9.70 1.98 1.15
CA SER A 113 10.69 1.29 1.95
C SER A 113 10.04 0.81 3.25
N ALA A 114 10.54 -0.29 3.80
CA ALA A 114 10.02 -0.83 5.08
C ALA A 114 10.18 0.16 6.26
N ASN A 115 10.97 1.23 6.08
CA ASN A 115 11.33 2.18 7.12
C ASN A 115 10.62 3.54 6.96
N GLU A 116 9.98 3.80 5.81
CA GLU A 116 9.20 5.02 5.54
C GLU A 116 7.75 4.63 5.29
N GLN A 117 6.99 4.48 6.37
CA GLN A 117 5.53 4.43 6.33
C GLN A 117 4.99 5.81 6.68
N PRO A 118 4.70 6.69 5.71
CA PRO A 118 3.86 7.84 5.98
C PRO A 118 2.48 7.33 6.40
N THR A 119 2.08 7.71 7.61
CA THR A 119 0.72 7.49 8.09
C THR A 119 -0.17 8.48 7.36
N SER A 120 -1.08 7.97 6.53
CA SER A 120 -1.96 8.83 5.73
C SER A 120 -3.06 9.50 6.55
N GLY A 121 -3.35 8.96 7.75
CA GLY A 121 -4.55 9.30 8.52
C GLY A 121 -5.85 8.84 7.85
N ILE A 122 -5.77 8.09 6.75
CA ILE A 122 -6.91 7.53 6.01
C ILE A 122 -7.19 6.13 6.54
N HIS A 123 -8.48 5.83 6.68
CA HIS A 123 -8.97 4.55 7.17
C HIS A 123 -9.78 3.83 6.07
N VAL A 124 -9.69 2.51 6.05
CA VAL A 124 -10.44 1.61 5.18
C VAL A 124 -11.15 0.59 6.06
N SER A 125 -12.47 0.50 5.91
CA SER A 125 -13.33 -0.39 6.67
C SER A 125 -13.54 -1.72 5.94
N PHE A 126 -13.21 -2.82 6.61
CA PHE A 126 -13.39 -4.17 6.09
C PHE A 126 -14.60 -4.85 6.72
N TYR A 127 -15.53 -5.34 5.90
CA TYR A 127 -16.76 -6.00 6.36
C TYR A 127 -16.90 -7.40 5.76
N SER A 128 -17.54 -8.30 6.51
CA SER A 128 -17.94 -9.61 5.97
C SER A 128 -19.08 -9.42 4.97
N GLU A 129 -18.92 -9.93 3.76
CA GLU A 129 -20.04 -9.99 2.83
C GLU A 129 -21.12 -10.92 3.35
N VAL A 130 -22.37 -10.48 3.23
CA VAL A 130 -23.53 -11.34 3.44
C VAL A 130 -23.72 -12.14 2.17
N VAL A 131 -23.34 -13.41 2.21
CA VAL A 131 -23.68 -14.37 1.15
C VAL A 131 -25.01 -15.04 1.50
N VAL A 132 -25.87 -15.20 0.50
CA VAL A 132 -27.05 -16.07 0.59
C VAL A 132 -26.67 -17.38 -0.08
N ASP A 133 -26.58 -18.45 0.71
CA ASP A 133 -26.27 -19.80 0.23
C ASP A 133 -27.52 -20.46 -0.36
N SER A 134 -28.65 -20.37 0.33
CA SER A 134 -29.91 -20.97 -0.13
C SER A 134 -31.18 -20.30 0.38
N PHE A 135 -32.27 -20.53 -0.35
CA PHE A 135 -33.63 -20.21 0.08
C PHE A 135 -34.48 -21.48 0.04
N ALA A 136 -35.17 -21.77 1.15
CA ALA A 136 -36.02 -22.94 1.27
C ALA A 136 -37.37 -22.59 1.91
N PRO A 137 -38.51 -23.01 1.32
CA PRO A 137 -38.65 -23.70 0.04
C PRO A 137 -38.52 -22.75 -1.17
N VAL A 138 -38.03 -23.26 -2.31
CA VAL A 138 -37.90 -22.50 -3.60
C VAL A 138 -39.23 -22.26 -4.32
N THR A 139 -40.33 -22.76 -3.75
CA THR A 139 -41.70 -22.64 -4.29
C THR A 139 -42.66 -22.23 -3.18
N SER A 140 -43.66 -21.41 -3.52
CA SER A 140 -44.69 -20.94 -2.58
C SER A 140 -46.09 -21.01 -3.20
N PRO A 141 -47.17 -21.26 -2.42
CA PRO A 141 -48.53 -21.23 -2.93
C PRO A 141 -48.92 -19.84 -3.47
N VAL A 142 -49.72 -19.81 -4.54
CA VAL A 142 -50.23 -18.55 -5.16
C VAL A 142 -51.06 -17.69 -4.18
N ARG A 143 -51.61 -18.30 -3.14
CA ARG A 143 -52.37 -17.62 -2.07
C ARG A 143 -51.48 -17.00 -0.98
N GLY A 144 -50.15 -17.17 -1.05
CA GLY A 144 -49.20 -16.70 -0.06
C GLY A 144 -49.16 -17.55 1.22
N GLY A 145 -48.38 -17.09 2.21
CA GLY A 145 -48.30 -17.69 3.56
C GLY A 145 -47.16 -18.67 3.81
N ALA A 146 -46.26 -18.90 2.84
CA ALA A 146 -45.07 -19.73 3.07
C ALA A 146 -43.98 -18.96 3.83
N THR A 147 -43.42 -19.59 4.85
CA THR A 147 -42.19 -19.12 5.51
C THR A 147 -40.98 -19.58 4.69
N VAL A 148 -40.12 -18.63 4.31
CA VAL A 148 -38.87 -18.91 3.60
C VAL A 148 -37.71 -18.77 4.59
N THR A 149 -36.91 -19.81 4.70
CA THR A 149 -35.63 -19.79 5.40
C THR A 149 -34.55 -19.37 4.41
N ILE A 150 -33.74 -18.38 4.80
CA ILE A 150 -32.55 -17.93 4.07
C ILE A 150 -31.35 -18.41 4.90
N SER A 151 -30.43 -19.13 4.27
CA SER A 151 -29.19 -19.60 4.87
C SER A 151 -28.00 -19.17 4.04
#